data_AF-A0AAD7KHK1-F1
#
_entry.id   AF-A0AAD7KHK1-F1
#
_cell.length_a   1.000
_cell.length_b   1.000
_cell.length_c   1.000
_cell.angle_alpha   90.00
_cell.angle_beta   90.00
_cell.angle_gamma   90.00
#
_symmetry.space_group_name_H-M   'P 1'
#
loop_
_entity.id
_entity.type
_entity.pdbx_description
1 polymer ?
#
loop_
_entity_poly.entity_id
_entity_poly.type
_entity_poly.pdbx_seq_one_letter_code
_entity_poly.pdbx_strand_id
1 'polypeptide(L)'
;MTKPQAGHNGIGYRHVDTITVYVHPLYLQPQEIRASVKAQWVLTDLINMAEFLETHVSGDSNKDKPPVLKSLTEYLNERIVIGGLKKLNGVKQKLSDVLAIYKGVNYLKTRSGGNWDDDFGANVITQTEAEVWEGLVLSRPECTPFRNKGWPPYPFFEQLDPAKPKG
;
A
#
# COMPACT_ATOMS: atom_id res chain seq x y z
N MET A 1 31.21 16.79 -45.13
CA MET A 1 30.81 17.71 -44.04
C MET A 1 29.32 17.59 -43.85
N THR A 2 28.90 16.81 -42.85
CA THR A 2 27.51 16.49 -42.56
C THR A 2 27.19 17.12 -41.20
N LYS A 3 26.14 17.93 -41.14
CA LYS A 3 25.73 18.67 -39.93
C LYS A 3 25.33 17.70 -38.80
N PRO A 4 25.56 18.03 -37.51
CA PRO A 4 25.02 17.26 -36.40
C PRO A 4 23.49 17.43 -36.35
N GLN A 5 22.76 16.32 -36.26
CA GLN A 5 21.33 16.33 -35.95
C GLN A 5 21.17 16.78 -34.50
N ALA A 6 20.37 17.82 -34.30
CA ALA A 6 20.04 18.36 -32.99
C ALA A 6 19.46 17.27 -32.10
N GLY A 7 19.98 17.20 -30.87
CA GLY A 7 19.43 16.34 -29.83
C GLY A 7 17.95 16.62 -29.66
N HIS A 8 17.15 15.57 -29.70
CA HIS A 8 15.78 15.64 -29.20
C HIS A 8 15.87 15.95 -27.71
N ASN A 9 15.78 17.24 -27.40
CA ASN A 9 15.44 17.74 -26.08
C ASN A 9 14.19 16.98 -25.63
N GLY A 10 14.32 16.21 -24.56
CA GLY A 10 13.19 15.52 -23.96
C GLY A 10 12.06 16.53 -23.76
N ILE A 11 10.95 16.30 -24.44
CA ILE A 11 9.73 17.07 -24.25
C ILE A 11 9.27 16.73 -22.83
N GLY A 12 9.72 17.54 -21.86
CA GLY A 12 9.31 17.39 -20.47
C GLY A 12 7.79 17.41 -20.39
N TYR A 13 7.24 16.54 -19.56
CA TYR A 13 5.81 16.26 -19.36
C TYR A 13 4.97 17.44 -18.84
N ARG A 14 5.33 18.69 -19.15
CA ARG A 14 4.65 19.93 -18.70
C ARG A 14 3.32 20.23 -19.41
N HIS A 15 2.95 19.46 -20.43
CA HIS A 15 1.80 19.76 -21.29
C HIS A 15 0.66 18.72 -21.21
N VAL A 16 0.72 17.80 -20.24
CA VAL A 16 -0.31 16.78 -20.06
C VAL A 16 -1.04 17.07 -18.75
N ASP A 17 -2.22 17.70 -18.83
CA ASP A 17 -3.06 18.09 -17.68
C ASP A 17 -3.52 16.90 -16.81
N THR A 18 -3.26 15.67 -17.25
CA THR A 18 -3.58 14.42 -16.55
C THR A 18 -2.36 13.70 -15.95
N ILE A 19 -1.14 14.21 -16.13
CA ILE A 19 0.03 13.71 -15.39
C ILE A 19 0.08 14.45 -14.06
N THR A 20 -0.70 13.98 -13.09
CA THR A 20 -0.32 14.16 -11.69
C THR A 20 0.95 13.34 -11.49
N VAL A 21 2.10 13.99 -11.59
CA VAL A 21 3.32 13.46 -10.96
C VAL A 21 2.88 13.16 -9.55
N TYR A 22 2.92 11.89 -9.14
CA TYR A 22 2.66 11.50 -7.75
C TYR A 22 3.65 12.32 -6.93
N VAL A 23 3.21 13.47 -6.40
CA VAL A 23 4.11 14.40 -5.76
C VAL A 23 4.48 13.70 -4.47
N HIS A 24 5.68 13.14 -4.41
CA HIS A 24 6.16 12.57 -3.17
C HIS A 24 5.95 13.62 -2.09
N PRO A 25 5.25 13.27 -1.00
CA PRO A 25 4.97 14.25 0.04
C PRO A 25 6.28 14.79 0.58
N LEU A 26 6.26 16.05 1.01
CA LEU A 26 7.40 16.63 1.71
C LEU A 26 7.62 15.83 3.00
N TYR A 27 8.71 15.08 3.05
CA TYR A 27 9.06 14.28 4.22
C TYR A 27 9.65 15.18 5.30
N LEU A 28 9.11 15.04 6.51
CA LEU A 28 9.71 15.59 7.73
C LEU A 28 11.03 14.91 7.99
N GLN A 29 12.07 15.68 8.30
CA GLN A 29 13.34 15.09 8.65
C GLN A 29 13.27 14.48 10.06
N PRO A 30 13.86 13.30 10.31
CA PRO A 30 13.82 12.65 11.62
C PRO A 30 14.23 13.55 12.79
N GLN A 31 15.22 14.42 12.58
CA GLN A 31 15.72 15.37 13.57
C GLN A 31 14.74 16.49 13.92
N GLU A 32 13.76 16.78 13.07
CA GLU A 32 12.74 17.82 13.29
C GLU A 32 11.58 17.29 14.14
N ILE A 33 11.48 15.97 14.32
CA ILE A 33 10.37 15.31 14.99
C ILE A 33 10.66 15.20 16.48
N ARG A 34 9.83 15.86 17.29
CA ARG A 34 9.92 15.76 18.76
C ARG A 34 9.57 14.34 19.22
N ALA A 35 10.35 13.81 20.16
CA ALA A 35 10.17 12.45 20.70
C ALA A 35 8.80 12.21 21.37
N SER A 36 8.08 13.25 21.79
CA SER A 36 6.76 13.17 22.40
C SER A 36 5.60 13.00 21.40
N VAL A 37 5.85 13.21 20.09
CA VAL A 37 4.82 13.09 19.07
C VAL A 37 4.53 11.61 18.82
N LYS A 38 3.24 11.23 18.78
CA LYS A 38 2.82 9.84 18.51
C LYS A 38 2.96 9.53 17.02
N ALA A 39 3.42 8.32 16.70
CA ALA A 39 3.47 7.84 15.32
C ALA A 39 2.07 7.81 14.69
N GLN A 40 1.99 8.23 13.43
CA GLN A 40 0.79 8.13 12.61
C GLN A 40 1.08 7.30 11.36
N TRP A 41 0.03 6.68 10.82
CA TRP A 41 0.09 5.82 9.65
C TRP A 41 -0.83 6.39 8.57
N VAL A 42 -0.25 6.80 7.45
CA VAL A 42 -0.98 7.28 6.27
C VAL A 42 -0.85 6.30 5.11
N LEU A 43 -1.63 6.52 4.06
CA LEU A 43 -1.57 5.70 2.84
C LEU A 43 -0.14 5.59 2.28
N THR A 44 0.60 6.71 2.23
CA THR A 44 1.99 6.72 1.77
C THR A 44 2.90 5.82 2.60
N ASP A 45 2.67 5.68 3.91
CA ASP A 45 3.45 4.75 4.75
C ASP A 45 3.22 3.29 4.33
N LEU A 46 1.99 2.95 3.94
CA LEU A 46 1.66 1.59 3.51
C LEU A 46 2.25 1.29 2.12
N ILE A 47 2.24 2.27 1.22
CA ILE A 47 2.86 2.17 -0.11
C ILE A 47 4.38 1.99 0.04
N ASN A 48 5.04 2.89 0.79
CA ASN A 48 6.46 2.81 1.09
C ASN A 48 6.85 1.46 1.74
N MET A 49 5.97 0.93 2.61
CA MET A 49 6.16 -0.40 3.20
C MET A 49 6.13 -1.50 2.15
N ALA A 50 5.16 -1.49 1.23
CA ALA A 50 5.07 -2.48 0.18
C ALA A 50 6.26 -2.41 -0.79
N GLU A 51 6.64 -1.22 -1.25
CA GLU A 51 7.78 -1.00 -2.15
C GLU A 51 9.11 -1.46 -1.52
N PHE A 52 9.32 -1.17 -0.24
CA PHE A 52 10.49 -1.67 0.49
C PHE A 52 10.50 -3.21 0.52
N LEU A 53 9.35 -3.84 0.80
CA LEU A 53 9.29 -5.30 0.89
C LEU A 53 9.41 -5.97 -0.48
N GLU A 54 8.88 -5.38 -1.54
CA GLU A 54 9.01 -5.91 -2.90
C GLU A 54 10.49 -6.01 -3.30
N THR A 55 11.26 -4.97 -2.97
CA THR A 55 12.69 -4.88 -3.30
C THR A 55 13.59 -5.74 -2.40
N HIS A 56 13.19 -6.03 -1.16
CA HIS A 56 14.07 -6.68 -0.17
C HIS A 56 13.68 -8.11 0.20
N VAL A 57 12.44 -8.55 -0.06
CA VAL A 57 11.93 -9.87 0.37
C VAL A 57 11.03 -10.55 -0.68
N SER A 58 11.20 -10.21 -1.96
CA SER A 58 10.38 -10.71 -3.07
C SER A 58 10.20 -12.24 -3.02
N GLY A 59 8.95 -12.70 -2.92
CA GLY A 59 8.59 -14.12 -2.94
C GLY A 59 8.84 -14.91 -1.65
N ASP A 60 9.46 -14.31 -0.63
CA ASP A 60 9.89 -15.01 0.58
C ASP A 60 8.90 -14.83 1.75
N SER A 61 8.84 -15.80 2.66
CA SER A 61 8.11 -15.73 3.94
C SER A 61 8.85 -14.88 5.00
N ASN A 62 9.89 -14.14 4.59
CA ASN A 62 10.86 -13.48 5.47
C ASN A 62 10.50 -12.03 5.86
N LYS A 63 9.28 -11.59 5.54
CA LYS A 63 8.83 -10.19 5.67
C LYS A 63 8.85 -9.67 7.11
N ASP A 64 8.79 -10.57 8.09
CA ASP A 64 8.77 -10.28 9.52
C ASP A 64 10.09 -10.59 10.24
N LYS A 65 11.15 -10.94 9.51
CA LYS A 65 12.47 -11.19 10.11
C LYS A 65 13.03 -9.91 10.76
N PRO A 66 13.70 -10.02 11.93
CA PRO A 66 14.20 -8.85 12.66
C PRO A 66 15.10 -7.89 11.84
N PRO A 67 16.03 -8.36 10.99
CA PRO A 67 16.84 -7.46 10.16
C PRO A 67 15.99 -6.67 9.15
N VAL A 68 15.02 -7.34 8.51
CA VAL A 68 14.11 -6.70 7.55
C VAL A 68 13.25 -5.66 8.26
N LEU A 69 12.70 -5.99 9.42
CA LEU A 69 11.89 -5.05 10.22
C LEU A 69 12.70 -3.84 10.68
N LYS A 70 13.98 -4.03 11.03
CA LYS A 70 14.87 -2.93 11.41
C LYS A 70 15.10 -1.99 10.23
N SER A 71 15.52 -2.52 9.07
CA SER A 71 15.74 -1.72 7.86
C SER A 71 14.46 -1.05 7.36
N LEU A 72 13.31 -1.74 7.41
CA LEU A 72 12.02 -1.15 7.09
C LEU A 72 11.67 0.01 8.04
N THR A 73 11.98 -0.13 9.34
CA THR A 73 11.72 0.94 10.32
C THR A 73 12.57 2.17 10.03
N GLU A 74 13.85 1.99 9.71
CA GLU A 74 14.76 3.07 9.30
C GLU A 74 14.25 3.73 8.02
N TYR A 75 13.93 2.94 6.99
CA TYR A 75 13.40 3.41 5.71
C TYR A 75 12.12 4.24 5.84
N LEU A 76 11.18 3.82 6.70
CA LEU A 76 9.93 4.54 6.95
C LEU A 76 10.16 5.82 7.75
N ASN A 77 11.14 5.84 8.67
CA ASN A 77 11.44 7.03 9.46
C ASN A 77 12.11 8.13 8.64
N GLU A 78 12.83 7.79 7.57
CA GLU A 78 13.33 8.75 6.57
C GLU A 78 12.21 9.38 5.71
N ARG A 79 10.99 8.82 5.75
CA ARG A 79 9.86 9.14 4.85
C ARG A 79 8.60 9.52 5.61
N ILE A 80 8.74 10.23 6.72
CA ILE A 80 7.60 10.61 7.56
C ILE A 80 6.85 11.78 6.92
N VAL A 81 5.56 11.58 6.65
CA VAL A 81 4.66 12.65 6.18
C VAL A 81 4.06 13.41 7.37
N ILE A 82 3.67 12.66 8.42
CA ILE A 82 2.96 13.19 9.59
C ILE A 82 3.24 12.30 10.80
N GLY A 83 3.29 12.93 11.98
CA GLY A 83 3.38 12.24 13.27
C GLY A 83 4.81 12.00 13.74
N GLY A 84 4.94 11.13 14.72
CA GLY A 84 6.21 10.77 15.36
C GLY A 84 6.96 9.63 14.66
N LEU A 85 8.20 9.40 15.09
CA LEU A 85 9.01 8.27 14.65
C LEU A 85 8.31 6.93 14.93
N LYS A 86 8.32 6.05 13.94
CA LYS A 86 7.83 4.69 14.02
C LYS A 86 8.85 3.83 14.77
N LYS A 87 8.35 3.02 15.71
CA LYS A 87 9.15 2.08 16.51
C LYS A 87 9.09 0.69 15.88
N LEU A 88 10.14 -0.10 16.05
CA LEU A 88 10.26 -1.47 15.50
C LEU A 88 9.02 -2.33 15.77
N ASN A 89 8.57 -2.41 17.03
CA ASN A 89 7.37 -3.18 17.39
C ASN A 89 6.09 -2.63 16.75
N GLY A 90 6.00 -1.31 16.58
CA GLY A 90 4.87 -0.67 15.90
C GLY A 90 4.85 -0.99 14.41
N VAL A 91 6.01 -1.02 13.76
CA VAL A 91 6.17 -1.43 12.36
C VAL A 91 5.80 -2.91 12.19
N LYS A 92 6.31 -3.79 13.07
CA LYS A 92 5.96 -5.22 13.07
C LYS A 92 4.45 -5.44 13.17
N GLN A 93 3.80 -4.81 14.16
CA GLN A 93 2.36 -4.94 14.35
C GLN A 93 1.60 -4.41 13.13
N LYS A 94 1.98 -3.25 12.62
CA LYS A 94 1.32 -2.66 11.46
C LYS A 94 1.45 -3.53 10.21
N LEU A 95 2.63 -4.10 9.96
CA LEU A 95 2.84 -5.02 8.84
C LEU A 95 1.92 -6.24 8.96
N SER A 96 1.81 -6.83 10.16
CA SER A 96 0.89 -7.94 10.41
C SER A 96 -0.56 -7.56 10.13
N ASP A 97 -1.02 -6.40 10.61
CA ASP A 97 -2.38 -5.90 10.39
C ASP A 97 -2.67 -5.73 8.89
N VAL A 98 -1.73 -5.13 8.16
CA VAL A 98 -1.87 -4.80 6.74
C VAL A 98 -1.87 -6.06 5.87
N LEU A 99 -1.03 -7.04 6.19
CA LEU A 99 -1.05 -8.34 5.50
C LEU A 99 -2.35 -9.12 5.77
N ALA A 100 -2.94 -8.99 6.96
CA ALA A 100 -4.26 -9.57 7.24
C ALA A 100 -5.37 -8.88 6.41
N ILE A 101 -5.32 -7.55 6.30
CA ILE A 101 -6.23 -6.78 5.44
C ILE A 101 -6.07 -7.20 3.98
N TYR A 102 -4.83 -7.31 3.48
CA TYR A 102 -4.57 -7.79 2.11
C TYR A 102 -5.22 -9.15 1.85
N LYS A 103 -5.09 -10.11 2.78
CA LYS A 103 -5.74 -11.42 2.64
C LYS A 103 -7.26 -11.32 2.56
N GLY A 104 -7.87 -10.44 3.35
CA GLY A 104 -9.31 -10.18 3.31
C GLY A 104 -9.74 -9.58 1.98
N VAL A 105 -9.06 -8.53 1.52
CA VAL A 105 -9.36 -7.88 0.24
C VAL A 105 -9.11 -8.82 -0.94
N ASN A 106 -8.00 -9.55 -0.97
CA ASN A 106 -7.69 -10.53 -2.01
C ASN A 106 -8.77 -11.62 -2.08
N TYR A 107 -9.26 -12.10 -0.92
CA TYR A 107 -10.40 -13.01 -0.89
C TYR A 107 -11.66 -12.39 -1.52
N LEU A 108 -11.98 -11.14 -1.18
CA LEU A 108 -13.13 -10.45 -1.78
C LEU A 108 -12.99 -10.28 -3.30
N LYS A 109 -11.77 -10.00 -3.80
CA LYS A 109 -11.49 -9.87 -5.25
C LYS A 109 -11.55 -11.19 -6.01
N THR A 110 -11.20 -12.30 -5.36
CA THR A 110 -11.04 -13.62 -6.02
C THR A 110 -12.21 -14.58 -5.77
N ARG A 111 -13.15 -14.24 -4.88
CA ARG A 111 -14.31 -15.11 -4.60
C ARG A 111 -15.22 -15.22 -5.82
N SER A 112 -15.72 -16.43 -6.07
CA SER A 112 -16.75 -16.65 -7.10
C SER A 112 -18.06 -15.95 -6.72
N GLY A 113 -18.74 -15.35 -7.70
CA GLY A 113 -20.01 -14.63 -7.50
C GLY A 113 -19.88 -13.36 -6.64
N GLY A 114 -18.65 -12.89 -6.39
CA GLY A 114 -18.40 -11.59 -5.77
C GLY A 114 -18.39 -10.46 -6.78
N ASN A 115 -18.78 -9.27 -6.32
CA ASN A 115 -18.46 -8.02 -6.98
C ASN A 115 -17.32 -7.35 -6.21
N TRP A 116 -16.35 -6.79 -6.94
CA TRP A 116 -15.34 -5.92 -6.37
C TRP A 116 -15.06 -4.75 -7.29
N ASP A 117 -15.03 -3.57 -6.70
CA ASP A 117 -14.65 -2.30 -7.29
C ASP A 117 -13.48 -1.71 -6.49
N ASP A 118 -12.46 -1.17 -7.16
CA ASP A 118 -11.27 -0.68 -6.47
C ASP A 118 -11.50 0.62 -5.68
N ASP A 119 -12.57 1.35 -5.96
CA ASP A 119 -12.99 2.54 -5.23
C ASP A 119 -14.11 2.24 -4.21
N PHE A 120 -15.06 1.37 -4.57
CA PHE A 120 -16.25 1.05 -3.78
C PHE A 120 -16.20 -0.30 -3.07
N GLY A 121 -15.10 -1.06 -3.15
CA GLY A 121 -14.95 -2.35 -2.47
C GLY A 121 -15.96 -3.38 -2.96
N ALA A 122 -16.63 -4.09 -2.04
CA ALA A 122 -17.65 -5.07 -2.41
C ALA A 122 -18.92 -4.45 -3.05
N ASN A 123 -19.07 -3.12 -2.98
CA ASN A 123 -20.14 -2.32 -3.58
C ASN A 123 -21.53 -2.96 -3.39
N VAL A 124 -21.87 -3.26 -2.13
CA VAL A 124 -23.12 -3.88 -1.70
C VAL A 124 -24.24 -2.84 -1.73
N ILE A 125 -25.14 -2.96 -2.72
CA ILE A 125 -26.21 -2.00 -2.99
C ILE A 125 -27.59 -2.57 -2.67
N THR A 126 -27.82 -3.86 -2.97
CA THR A 126 -29.12 -4.52 -2.80
C THR A 126 -29.27 -5.18 -1.43
N GLN A 127 -30.51 -5.42 -1.02
CA GLN A 127 -30.81 -6.11 0.24
C GLN A 127 -30.28 -7.55 0.25
N THR A 128 -30.41 -8.28 -0.86
CA THR A 128 -29.89 -9.66 -0.97
C THR A 128 -28.36 -9.70 -0.84
N GLU A 129 -27.64 -8.73 -1.43
CA GLU A 129 -26.19 -8.63 -1.25
C GLU A 129 -25.82 -8.29 0.20
N ALA A 130 -26.64 -7.51 0.91
CA ALA A 130 -26.44 -7.19 2.32
C ALA A 130 -26.51 -8.43 3.21
N GLU A 131 -27.49 -9.32 2.98
CA GLU A 131 -27.62 -10.58 3.73
C GLU A 131 -26.40 -11.50 3.51
N VAL A 132 -25.93 -11.61 2.26
CA VAL A 132 -24.72 -12.36 1.93
C VAL A 132 -23.49 -11.72 2.60
N TRP A 133 -23.42 -10.39 2.63
CA TRP A 133 -22.32 -9.65 3.26
C TRP A 133 -22.25 -9.89 4.77
N GLU A 134 -23.40 -9.89 5.46
CA GLU A 134 -23.46 -10.17 6.90
C GLU A 134 -22.91 -11.57 7.22
N GLY A 135 -23.34 -12.58 6.47
CA GLY A 135 -22.80 -13.94 6.60
C GLY A 135 -21.29 -14.01 6.36
N LEU A 136 -20.79 -13.26 5.38
CA LEU A 136 -19.35 -13.19 5.10
C LEU A 136 -18.59 -12.57 6.27
N VAL A 137 -19.03 -11.43 6.78
CA VAL A 137 -18.35 -10.71 7.87
C VAL A 137 -18.29 -11.54 9.16
N LEU A 138 -19.29 -12.37 9.43
CA LEU A 138 -19.25 -13.31 10.56
C LEU A 138 -18.08 -14.31 10.43
N SER A 139 -17.82 -14.79 9.21
CA SER A 139 -16.72 -15.73 8.94
C SER A 139 -15.36 -15.05 8.74
N ARG A 140 -15.35 -13.79 8.28
CA ARG A 140 -14.15 -13.00 7.95
C ARG A 140 -14.28 -11.56 8.43
N PRO A 141 -14.13 -11.31 9.74
CA PRO A 141 -14.32 -9.98 10.32
C PRO A 141 -13.39 -8.91 9.71
N GLU A 142 -12.22 -9.32 9.20
CA GLU A 142 -11.27 -8.43 8.52
C GLU A 142 -11.84 -7.78 7.25
N CYS A 143 -12.91 -8.34 6.67
CA CYS A 143 -13.57 -7.83 5.47
C CYS A 143 -14.53 -6.67 5.76
N THR A 144 -14.98 -6.50 7.01
CA THR A 144 -16.00 -5.51 7.43
C THR A 144 -15.81 -4.11 6.84
N PRO A 145 -14.60 -3.52 6.84
CA PRO A 145 -14.39 -2.16 6.35
C PRO A 145 -14.64 -1.97 4.85
N PHE A 146 -14.69 -3.07 4.08
CA PHE A 146 -14.67 -3.06 2.62
C PHE A 146 -16.04 -3.31 1.98
N ARG A 147 -17.13 -3.14 2.75
CA ARG A 147 -18.50 -3.29 2.24
C ARG A 147 -18.75 -2.38 1.03
N ASN A 148 -18.43 -1.09 1.19
CA ASN A 148 -18.65 -0.02 0.20
C ASN A 148 -17.43 0.91 0.14
N LYS A 149 -16.24 0.34 0.32
CA LYS A 149 -14.98 1.07 0.33
C LYS A 149 -13.87 0.21 -0.24
N GLY A 150 -13.18 0.74 -1.23
CA GLY A 150 -12.00 0.12 -1.80
C GLY A 150 -10.82 0.11 -0.84
N TRP A 151 -9.72 -0.49 -1.28
CA TRP A 151 -8.46 -0.50 -0.52
C TRP A 151 -7.29 -0.09 -1.42
N PRO A 152 -6.99 1.23 -1.51
CA PRO A 152 -5.97 1.75 -2.41
C PRO A 152 -4.56 1.11 -2.32
N PRO A 153 -4.07 0.63 -1.15
CA PRO A 153 -2.80 -0.08 -1.08
C PRO A 153 -2.76 -1.43 -1.83
N TYR A 154 -3.91 -2.00 -2.20
CA TYR A 154 -4.01 -3.37 -2.73
C TYR A 154 -2.99 -3.69 -3.84
N PRO A 155 -2.85 -2.89 -4.91
CA PRO A 155 -1.96 -3.23 -6.02
C PRO A 155 -0.49 -3.37 -5.60
N PHE A 156 -0.05 -2.60 -4.61
CA PHE A 156 1.32 -2.64 -4.08
C PHE A 156 1.55 -3.89 -3.23
N PHE A 157 0.56 -4.31 -2.44
CA PHE A 157 0.66 -5.53 -1.64
C PHE A 157 0.47 -6.80 -2.47
N GLU A 158 -0.27 -6.73 -3.57
CA GLU A 158 -0.42 -7.84 -4.52
C GLU A 158 0.92 -8.22 -5.17
N GLN A 159 1.83 -7.26 -5.40
CA GLN A 159 3.19 -7.53 -5.90
C GLN A 159 4.03 -8.39 -4.94
N LEU A 160 3.67 -8.44 -3.66
CA LEU A 160 4.36 -9.23 -2.64
C LEU A 160 3.91 -10.70 -2.61
N ASP A 161 2.86 -11.04 -3.36
CA ASP A 161 2.29 -12.38 -3.40
C ASP A 161 3.14 -13.33 -4.26
N PRO A 162 3.69 -14.41 -3.69
CA PRO A 162 4.53 -15.35 -4.44
C PRO A 162 3.79 -16.08 -5.57
N ALA A 163 2.45 -16.12 -5.56
CA ALA A 163 1.66 -16.77 -6.60
C ALA A 163 1.52 -15.93 -7.89
N LYS A 164 1.95 -14.65 -7.88
CA LYS A 164 1.88 -13.79 -9.05
C LYS A 164 3.00 -14.15 -10.05
N PRO A 165 2.68 -14.52 -11.31
CA PRO A 165 3.70 -14.74 -12.34
C PRO A 165 4.47 -13.44 -12.58
N LYS A 166 5.80 -13.48 -12.50
CA LYS A 166 6.66 -12.37 -12.91
C LYS A 166 6.77 -12.41 -14.44
N GLY A 167 6.02 -11.54 -15.10
CA GLY A 167 6.14 -11.29 -16.54
C GLY A 167 7.37 -10.46 -16.89
#